data_AF-A0A182H4S9-F1
#
_entry.id   AF-A0A182H4S9-F1
#
_cell.length_a   1.000
_cell.length_b   1.000
_cell.length_c   1.000
_cell.angle_alpha   90.00
_cell.angle_beta   90.00
_cell.angle_gamma   90.00
#
_symmetry.space_group_name_H-M   'P 1'
#
loop_
_entity.id
_entity.type
_entity.pdbx_description
1 polymer ?
#
loop_
_entity_poly.entity_id
_entity_poly.type
_entity_poly.pdbx_seq_one_letter_code
_entity_poly.pdbx_strand_id
1 'polypeptide(L)'
;MDHDAEDALLASPSRDGQKRHANSPASGTDKRPCVGSENVLKIVIKCVNGDVDDDFFDRLLLELSKMQWTIPSHEPQPCFKGSGHSLGVGWFHAADNNSQVWLTHSLKIIQESGSIPDFTVSSYIPIPQLRRAIISVPNVPRLGKDGPSVVLQAVSRFNRNLNTKFWRIVKILPLTNKKYSVIIAMDEKSIVQIEKQKNKIYYSLSQVYVKIYTKNE
;
A
#
# COMPACT_ATOMS: atom_id res chain seq x y z
N MET A 1 79.36 -0.09 36.86
CA MET A 1 78.42 0.26 37.94
C MET A 1 77.29 -0.75 37.85
N ASP A 2 77.35 -1.70 38.79
CA ASP A 2 76.23 -2.27 39.55
C ASP A 2 75.10 -3.03 38.81
N HIS A 3 75.06 -4.36 39.06
CA HIS A 3 74.02 -5.08 39.83
C HIS A 3 72.58 -4.51 39.75
N ASP A 4 71.47 -5.23 39.55
CA ASP A 4 71.06 -6.63 39.77
C ASP A 4 69.71 -6.83 39.01
N ALA A 5 69.41 -8.02 38.45
CA ALA A 5 68.37 -8.98 38.92
C ALA A 5 67.10 -8.32 39.51
N GLU A 6 65.88 -8.59 39.06
CA GLU A 6 65.13 -9.87 38.98
C GLU A 6 64.17 -9.80 37.77
N ASP A 7 64.03 -10.77 36.86
CA ASP A 7 63.74 -12.21 36.95
C ASP A 7 62.33 -12.52 37.49
N ALA A 8 61.41 -12.82 36.56
CA ALA A 8 60.21 -13.62 36.82
C ALA A 8 59.71 -14.27 35.52
N LEU A 9 60.20 -15.50 35.31
CA LEU A 9 59.46 -16.71 34.92
C LEU A 9 58.69 -16.66 33.59
N LEU A 10 59.25 -17.24 32.52
CA LEU A 10 59.18 -18.66 32.13
C LEU A 10 57.81 -19.15 31.59
N ALA A 11 57.90 -19.58 30.33
CA ALA A 11 57.37 -20.83 29.77
C ALA A 11 55.91 -20.91 29.26
N SER A 12 55.86 -21.01 27.92
CA SER A 12 54.97 -21.70 26.95
C SER A 12 54.19 -22.94 27.49
N PRO A 13 53.17 -23.56 26.80
CA PRO A 13 53.02 -23.67 25.34
C PRO A 13 51.59 -23.88 24.72
N SER A 14 51.57 -24.03 23.39
CA SER A 14 50.75 -24.97 22.59
C SER A 14 49.46 -24.49 21.89
N ARG A 15 49.50 -24.71 20.57
CA ARG A 15 48.46 -25.22 19.63
C ARG A 15 47.00 -25.14 20.08
N ASP A 16 46.19 -24.41 19.32
CA ASP A 16 45.14 -25.03 18.49
C ASP A 16 44.47 -23.99 17.58
N GLY A 17 44.08 -24.45 16.39
CA GLY A 17 43.46 -23.61 15.36
C GLY A 17 42.13 -23.02 15.80
N GLN A 18 42.14 -21.76 16.23
CA GLN A 18 40.91 -20.98 16.30
C GLN A 18 40.54 -20.46 14.91
N LYS A 19 39.60 -21.17 14.28
CA LYS A 19 38.70 -20.59 13.28
C LYS A 19 38.27 -19.20 13.79
N ARG A 20 38.59 -18.14 13.05
CA ARG A 20 38.02 -16.82 13.27
C ARG A 20 36.49 -16.98 13.22
N HIS A 21 35.83 -16.83 14.36
CA HIS A 21 34.40 -16.60 14.37
C HIS A 21 34.16 -15.31 13.59
N ALA A 22 33.51 -15.44 12.43
CA ALA A 22 32.85 -14.31 11.82
C ALA A 22 31.81 -13.83 12.83
N ASN A 23 32.05 -12.67 13.44
CA ASN A 23 31.02 -11.94 14.16
C ASN A 23 30.03 -11.38 13.13
N SER A 24 29.20 -12.27 12.57
CA SER A 24 27.94 -11.88 11.98
C SER A 24 27.13 -11.19 13.07
N PRO A 25 26.56 -9.99 12.84
CA PRO A 25 25.60 -9.45 13.78
C PRO A 25 24.44 -10.45 13.83
N ALA A 26 24.30 -11.10 14.97
CA ALA A 26 23.21 -12.03 15.22
C ALA A 26 21.88 -11.30 15.04
N SER A 27 21.05 -11.89 14.20
CA SER A 27 19.62 -11.69 14.09
C SER A 27 18.97 -11.44 15.45
N GLY A 28 18.37 -10.26 15.62
CA GLY A 28 17.68 -9.94 16.86
C GLY A 28 16.97 -8.60 16.90
N THR A 29 16.78 -7.89 15.78
CA THR A 29 15.76 -6.85 15.71
C THR A 29 14.46 -7.51 15.30
N ASP A 30 13.74 -7.93 16.32
CA ASP A 30 12.28 -7.96 16.42
C ASP A 30 11.62 -7.29 15.20
N LYS A 31 11.33 -8.06 14.15
CA LYS A 31 10.42 -7.62 13.07
C LYS A 31 9.00 -7.64 13.64
N ARG A 32 8.75 -6.80 14.64
CA ARG A 32 7.40 -6.36 14.91
C ARG A 32 6.97 -5.58 13.66
N PRO A 33 5.83 -5.91 13.04
CA PRO A 33 5.26 -5.01 12.07
C PRO A 33 4.86 -3.74 12.81
N CYS A 34 5.74 -2.73 12.81
CA CYS A 34 5.45 -1.37 13.27
C CYS A 34 4.54 -0.67 12.25
N VAL A 35 3.51 -1.37 11.76
CA VAL A 35 2.55 -0.86 10.77
C VAL A 35 1.59 0.15 11.41
N GLY A 36 1.59 0.24 12.75
CA GLY A 36 0.71 1.13 13.51
C GLY A 36 1.12 2.60 13.51
N SER A 37 2.42 2.93 13.43
CA SER A 37 2.91 4.33 13.57
C SER A 37 3.34 4.99 12.26
N GLU A 38 3.68 4.22 11.22
CA GLU A 38 4.12 4.76 9.91
C GLU A 38 3.02 5.50 9.15
N ASN A 39 1.76 5.31 9.56
CA ASN A 39 0.60 5.84 8.87
C ASN A 39 0.11 7.19 9.42
N VAL A 40 0.66 7.65 10.55
CA VAL A 40 0.25 8.91 11.18
C VAL A 40 0.61 10.11 10.32
N LEU A 41 1.75 10.05 9.63
CA LEU A 41 2.28 11.11 8.75
C LEU A 41 1.79 11.00 7.30
N LYS A 42 0.90 10.05 7.02
CA LYS A 42 0.40 9.80 5.67
C LYS A 42 -0.94 10.53 5.46
N ILE A 43 -1.06 11.19 4.32
CA ILE A 43 -2.27 11.89 3.89
C ILE A 43 -2.81 11.21 2.63
N VAL A 44 -4.13 11.11 2.55
CA VAL A 44 -4.86 10.50 1.43
C VAL A 44 -5.71 11.53 0.72
N ILE A 45 -5.69 11.47 -0.60
CA ILE A 45 -6.37 12.39 -1.51
C ILE A 45 -7.32 11.60 -2.41
N LYS A 46 -8.56 12.06 -2.51
CA LYS A 46 -9.59 11.48 -3.37
C LYS A 46 -10.36 12.55 -4.10
N CYS A 47 -10.58 12.36 -5.40
CA CYS A 47 -11.50 13.19 -6.17
C CYS A 47 -12.95 12.94 -5.71
N VAL A 48 -13.78 13.99 -5.66
CA VAL A 48 -15.20 13.86 -5.29
C VAL A 48 -15.98 13.10 -6.37
N ASN A 49 -15.64 13.35 -7.65
CA ASN A 49 -16.34 12.82 -8.82
C ASN A 49 -15.41 12.05 -9.77
N GLY A 50 -14.56 11.16 -9.24
CA GLY A 50 -13.68 10.36 -10.08
C GLY A 50 -12.54 9.69 -9.33
N ASP A 51 -11.58 9.19 -10.10
CA ASP A 51 -10.35 8.59 -9.60
C ASP A 51 -9.21 9.62 -9.64
N VAL A 52 -8.23 9.46 -8.74
CA VAL A 52 -6.92 10.12 -8.87
C VAL A 52 -6.11 9.39 -9.95
N ASP A 53 -6.04 9.99 -11.13
CA ASP A 53 -5.23 9.56 -12.27
C ASP A 53 -3.89 10.32 -12.34
N ASP A 54 -3.07 9.97 -13.34
CA ASP A 54 -1.73 10.56 -13.53
C ASP A 54 -1.85 12.09 -13.75
N ASP A 55 -2.77 12.51 -14.63
CA ASP A 55 -2.96 13.93 -14.98
C ASP A 55 -3.42 14.78 -13.78
N PHE A 56 -4.29 14.25 -12.93
CA PHE A 56 -4.67 14.90 -11.68
C PHE A 56 -3.46 14.99 -10.74
N PHE A 57 -2.74 13.89 -10.56
CA PHE A 57 -1.67 13.81 -9.58
C PHE A 57 -0.49 14.71 -9.95
N ASP A 58 -0.13 14.79 -11.23
CA ASP A 58 0.92 15.67 -11.74
C ASP A 58 0.57 17.14 -11.58
N ARG A 59 -0.70 17.53 -11.83
CA ARG A 59 -1.18 18.89 -11.56
C ARG A 59 -1.09 19.24 -10.08
N LEU A 60 -1.43 18.30 -9.21
CA LEU A 60 -1.32 18.48 -7.77
C LEU A 60 0.12 18.64 -7.31
N LEU A 61 1.04 17.84 -7.84
CA LEU A 61 2.47 17.98 -7.59
C LEU A 61 3.00 19.34 -8.07
N LEU A 62 2.53 19.81 -9.22
CA LEU A 62 2.91 21.11 -9.75
C LEU A 62 2.48 22.26 -8.83
N GLU A 63 1.23 22.26 -8.36
CA GLU A 63 0.75 23.30 -7.43
C GLU A 63 1.47 23.25 -6.08
N LEU A 64 1.69 22.05 -5.53
CA LEU A 64 2.47 21.90 -4.30
C LEU A 64 3.92 22.36 -4.47
N SER A 65 4.54 22.05 -5.62
CA SER A 65 5.86 22.53 -5.97
C SER A 65 5.89 24.05 -5.96
N LYS A 66 4.97 24.72 -6.69
CA LYS A 66 4.88 26.19 -6.70
C LYS A 66 4.81 26.79 -5.29
N MET A 67 4.01 26.20 -4.39
CA MET A 67 3.95 26.64 -3.00
C MET A 67 5.28 26.42 -2.27
N GLN A 68 5.97 25.30 -2.48
CA GLN A 68 7.28 25.05 -1.89
C GLN A 68 8.34 26.07 -2.35
N TRP A 69 8.32 26.47 -3.63
CA TRP A 69 9.23 27.49 -4.17
C TRP A 69 9.07 28.87 -3.50
N THR A 70 7.93 29.14 -2.86
CA THR A 70 7.72 30.39 -2.12
C THR A 70 8.35 30.40 -0.73
N ILE A 71 8.77 29.24 -0.22
CA ILE A 71 9.41 29.13 1.10
C ILE A 71 10.84 29.67 1.00
N PRO A 72 11.21 30.67 1.81
CA PRO A 72 12.57 31.18 1.83
C PRO A 72 13.61 30.08 2.06
N SER A 73 14.76 30.17 1.38
CA SER A 73 15.81 29.12 1.44
C SER A 73 16.43 28.92 2.83
N HIS A 74 16.25 29.88 3.74
CA HIS A 74 16.74 29.80 5.11
C HIS A 74 15.73 29.16 6.08
N GLU A 75 14.50 28.90 5.63
CA GLU A 75 13.47 28.22 6.43
C GLU A 75 13.49 26.70 6.17
N PRO A 76 13.03 25.90 7.15
CA PRO A 76 12.89 24.45 6.99
C PRO A 76 11.97 24.09 5.82
N GLN A 77 12.51 23.32 4.87
CA GLN A 77 11.77 22.84 3.70
C GLN A 77 10.93 21.60 4.05
N PRO A 78 9.70 21.48 3.52
CA PRO A 78 8.89 20.29 3.72
C PRO A 78 9.57 19.08 3.08
N CYS A 79 9.66 17.99 3.83
CA CYS A 79 10.34 16.76 3.44
C CYS A 79 9.34 15.60 3.36
N PHE A 80 9.50 14.76 2.34
CA PHE A 80 8.59 13.64 2.07
C PHE A 80 9.38 12.33 1.93
N LYS A 81 8.87 11.26 2.55
CA LYS A 81 9.38 9.89 2.37
C LYS A 81 8.91 9.26 1.07
N GLY A 82 7.84 9.80 0.49
CA GLY A 82 7.32 9.38 -0.79
C GLY A 82 5.94 9.96 -1.05
N SER A 83 5.55 9.90 -2.31
CA SER A 83 4.22 10.22 -2.78
C SER A 83 3.87 9.27 -3.91
N GLY A 84 2.59 9.19 -4.23
CA GLY A 84 2.13 8.48 -5.41
C GLY A 84 0.63 8.39 -5.44
N HIS A 85 0.11 7.76 -6.47
CA HIS A 85 -1.30 7.43 -6.56
C HIS A 85 -1.45 6.00 -7.06
N SER A 86 -2.50 5.34 -6.61
CA SER A 86 -2.85 3.99 -7.04
C SER A 86 -4.32 3.74 -6.70
N LEU A 87 -4.99 2.93 -7.52
CA LEU A 87 -6.37 2.50 -7.26
C LEU A 87 -7.35 3.70 -7.09
N GLY A 88 -7.14 4.77 -7.86
CA GLY A 88 -7.97 5.98 -7.82
C GLY A 88 -7.75 6.86 -6.59
N VAL A 89 -6.68 6.62 -5.84
CA VAL A 89 -6.36 7.34 -4.59
C VAL A 89 -4.93 7.86 -4.63
N GLY A 90 -4.77 9.15 -4.34
CA GLY A 90 -3.48 9.80 -4.16
C GLY A 90 -3.02 9.72 -2.70
N TRP A 91 -1.72 9.72 -2.48
CA TRP A 91 -1.14 9.74 -1.16
C TRP A 91 0.21 10.46 -1.10
N PHE A 92 0.48 11.01 0.07
CA PHE A 92 1.75 11.62 0.43
C PHE A 92 2.17 11.12 1.80
N HIS A 93 3.45 10.83 1.98
CA HIS A 93 4.04 10.43 3.25
C HIS A 93 5.04 11.51 3.67
N ALA A 94 4.65 12.34 4.64
CA ALA A 94 5.52 13.36 5.21
C ALA A 94 6.66 12.70 6.01
N ALA A 95 7.85 13.29 6.00
CA ALA A 95 8.98 12.79 6.77
C ALA A 95 8.80 13.04 8.28
N ASP A 96 8.10 14.13 8.62
CA ASP A 96 7.88 14.63 9.97
C ASP A 96 6.54 15.41 10.07
N ASN A 97 6.19 15.80 11.29
CA ASN A 97 4.96 16.54 11.58
C ASN A 97 4.92 17.92 10.92
N ASN A 98 6.05 18.63 10.82
CA ASN A 98 6.08 19.97 10.23
C ASN A 98 5.73 19.92 8.74
N SER A 99 6.31 18.94 8.05
CA SER A 99 6.03 18.63 6.64
C SER A 99 4.58 18.19 6.44
N GLN A 100 4.00 17.45 7.39
CA GLN A 100 2.59 17.07 7.36
C GLN A 100 1.65 18.27 7.55
N VAL A 101 1.96 19.16 8.50
CA VAL A 101 1.20 20.38 8.76
C VAL A 101 1.25 21.29 7.54
N TRP A 102 2.45 21.50 6.98
CA TRP A 102 2.63 22.26 5.74
C TRP A 102 1.80 21.65 4.60
N LEU A 103 1.91 20.34 4.38
CA LEU A 103 1.18 19.67 3.30
C LEU A 103 -0.35 19.81 3.47
N THR A 104 -0.86 19.62 4.68
CA THR A 104 -2.29 19.75 4.97
C THR A 104 -2.78 21.18 4.69
N HIS A 105 -2.00 22.18 5.10
CA HIS A 105 -2.30 23.58 4.87
C HIS A 105 -2.27 23.94 3.38
N SER A 106 -1.21 23.54 2.67
CA SER A 106 -1.06 23.76 1.22
C SER A 106 -2.19 23.10 0.42
N LEU A 107 -2.53 21.85 0.73
CA LEU A 107 -3.64 21.15 0.06
C LEU A 107 -4.98 21.86 0.29
N LYS A 108 -5.22 22.42 1.48
CA LYS A 108 -6.42 23.21 1.77
C LYS A 108 -6.47 24.49 0.92
N ILE A 109 -5.35 25.21 0.79
CA ILE A 109 -5.28 26.40 -0.08
C ILE A 109 -5.56 26.01 -1.54
N ILE A 110 -4.96 24.93 -2.03
CA ILE A 110 -5.19 24.44 -3.40
C ILE A 110 -6.69 24.13 -3.59
N GLN A 111 -7.29 23.43 -2.62
CA GLN A 111 -8.72 23.09 -2.66
C GLN A 111 -9.61 24.35 -2.68
N GLU A 112 -9.32 25.35 -1.85
CA GLU A 112 -10.09 26.60 -1.77
C GLU A 112 -9.88 27.51 -2.98
N SER A 113 -8.69 27.47 -3.60
CA SER A 113 -8.37 28.25 -4.80
C SER A 113 -9.11 27.79 -6.05
N GLY A 114 -9.60 26.54 -6.07
CA GLY A 114 -10.21 25.92 -7.25
C GLY A 114 -9.22 25.62 -8.38
N SER A 115 -7.92 25.75 -8.15
CA SER A 115 -6.87 25.43 -9.14
C SER A 115 -6.87 23.96 -9.57
N ILE A 116 -7.34 23.08 -8.69
CA ILE A 116 -7.54 21.66 -8.97
C ILE A 116 -8.97 21.29 -8.59
N PRO A 117 -9.73 20.63 -9.49
CA PRO A 117 -11.16 20.37 -9.27
C PRO A 117 -11.40 19.38 -8.13
N ASP A 118 -12.37 19.73 -7.28
CA ASP A 118 -13.05 18.93 -6.27
C ASP A 118 -12.34 17.66 -5.79
N PHE A 119 -11.43 17.83 -4.84
CA PHE A 119 -10.83 16.71 -4.09
C PHE A 119 -11.03 16.87 -2.59
N THR A 120 -10.89 15.76 -1.88
CA THR A 120 -10.97 15.68 -0.44
C THR A 120 -9.63 15.22 0.12
N VAL A 121 -9.22 15.85 1.21
CA VAL A 121 -8.06 15.48 2.00
C VAL A 121 -8.54 14.73 3.23
N SER A 122 -7.95 13.58 3.49
CA SER A 122 -8.24 12.80 4.70
C SER A 122 -6.94 12.32 5.31
N SER A 123 -6.91 12.25 6.65
CA SER A 123 -5.87 11.48 7.34
C SER A 123 -5.84 10.08 6.75
N TYR A 124 -4.66 9.48 6.62
CA TYR A 124 -4.57 8.13 6.09
C TYR A 124 -5.40 7.16 6.94
N ILE A 125 -6.51 6.73 6.36
CA ILE A 125 -7.22 5.53 6.78
C ILE A 125 -6.50 4.40 6.05
N PRO A 126 -5.98 3.37 6.74
CA PRO A 126 -5.41 2.21 6.10
C PRO A 126 -6.29 1.74 4.95
N ILE A 127 -5.84 1.96 3.72
CA ILE A 127 -6.44 1.33 2.56
C ILE A 127 -6.18 -0.15 2.81
N PRO A 128 -7.22 -0.95 3.12
CA PRO A 128 -7.02 -2.35 3.42
C PRO A 128 -6.26 -2.96 2.24
N GLN A 129 -5.15 -3.62 2.52
CA GLN A 129 -4.35 -4.26 1.49
C GLN A 129 -5.28 -5.12 0.64
N LEU A 130 -5.39 -4.80 -0.65
CA LEU A 130 -6.25 -5.56 -1.53
C LEU A 130 -5.50 -6.83 -1.92
N ARG A 131 -5.98 -8.03 -1.55
CA ARG A 131 -5.42 -9.25 -2.12
C ARG A 131 -6.06 -9.55 -3.46
N ARG A 132 -5.28 -10.16 -4.34
CA ARG A 132 -5.74 -10.61 -5.64
C ARG A 132 -6.58 -11.87 -5.47
N ALA A 133 -7.74 -11.88 -6.11
CA ALA A 133 -8.62 -13.02 -6.24
C ALA A 133 -8.97 -13.23 -7.71
N ILE A 134 -9.25 -14.47 -8.09
CA ILE A 134 -9.80 -14.82 -9.39
C ILE A 134 -11.15 -15.46 -9.17
N ILE A 135 -12.17 -14.92 -9.85
CA ILE A 135 -13.49 -15.54 -9.91
C ILE A 135 -13.74 -16.06 -11.31
N SER A 136 -14.31 -17.26 -11.40
CA SER A 136 -14.74 -17.83 -12.68
C SER A 136 -16.24 -17.64 -12.82
N VAL A 137 -16.65 -16.68 -13.63
CA VAL A 137 -18.06 -16.31 -13.81
C VAL A 137 -18.62 -16.85 -15.13
N PRO A 138 -19.87 -17.33 -15.16
CA PRO A 138 -20.55 -17.65 -16.42
C PRO A 138 -20.73 -16.39 -17.28
N ASN A 139 -20.86 -16.57 -18.60
CA ASN A 139 -21.11 -15.49 -19.56
C ASN A 139 -22.54 -14.92 -19.46
N VAL A 140 -22.92 -14.37 -18.30
CA VAL A 140 -24.24 -13.81 -18.03
C VAL A 140 -24.15 -12.63 -17.06
N PRO A 141 -24.69 -11.44 -17.37
CA PRO A 141 -25.04 -10.97 -18.72
C PRO A 141 -23.77 -10.85 -19.60
N ARG A 142 -23.93 -10.69 -20.92
CA ARG A 142 -22.79 -10.50 -21.84
C ARG A 142 -21.96 -9.30 -21.35
N LEU A 143 -20.68 -9.53 -21.08
CA LEU A 143 -19.75 -8.47 -20.69
C LEU A 143 -19.46 -7.62 -21.93
N GLY A 144 -20.12 -6.46 -22.03
CA GLY A 144 -19.93 -5.48 -23.10
C GLY A 144 -18.73 -4.56 -22.83
N LYS A 145 -18.77 -3.34 -23.36
CA LYS A 145 -17.73 -2.31 -23.11
C LYS A 145 -17.51 -2.02 -21.62
N ASP A 146 -18.56 -2.18 -20.81
CA ASP A 146 -18.58 -1.87 -19.38
C ASP A 146 -18.52 -3.13 -18.47
N GLY A 147 -17.82 -4.16 -18.94
CA GLY A 147 -17.69 -5.45 -18.25
C GLY A 147 -17.28 -5.35 -16.76
N PRO A 148 -16.27 -4.54 -16.38
CA PRO A 148 -15.87 -4.38 -14.99
C PRO A 148 -17.00 -3.95 -14.05
N SER A 149 -17.72 -2.89 -14.44
CA SER A 149 -18.84 -2.31 -13.68
C SER A 149 -19.97 -3.32 -13.52
N VAL A 150 -20.33 -4.02 -14.60
CA VAL A 150 -21.37 -5.06 -14.61
C VAL A 150 -21.02 -6.21 -13.65
N VAL A 151 -19.77 -6.68 -13.65
CA VAL A 151 -19.34 -7.75 -12.74
C VAL A 151 -19.43 -7.30 -11.29
N LEU A 152 -18.91 -6.12 -10.95
CA LEU A 152 -18.97 -5.61 -9.58
C LEU A 152 -20.41 -5.37 -9.11
N GLN A 153 -21.27 -4.83 -9.97
CA GLN A 153 -22.68 -4.62 -9.66
C GLN A 153 -23.40 -5.95 -9.41
N ALA A 154 -23.15 -6.97 -10.23
CA ALA A 154 -23.70 -8.31 -10.05
C ALA A 154 -23.25 -8.91 -8.72
N VAL A 155 -21.93 -8.92 -8.44
CA VAL A 155 -21.40 -9.45 -7.19
C VAL A 155 -21.96 -8.68 -5.98
N SER A 156 -21.98 -7.36 -6.02
CA SER A 156 -22.49 -6.53 -4.94
C SER A 156 -23.96 -6.78 -4.65
N ARG A 157 -24.78 -7.00 -5.69
CA ARG A 157 -26.21 -7.23 -5.55
C ARG A 157 -26.52 -8.56 -4.84
N PHE A 158 -25.77 -9.61 -5.14
CA PHE A 158 -26.04 -10.96 -4.65
C PHE A 158 -25.26 -11.34 -3.38
N ASN A 159 -24.25 -10.55 -2.98
CA ASN A 159 -23.46 -10.79 -1.77
C ASN A 159 -23.56 -9.62 -0.79
N ARG A 160 -24.77 -9.36 -0.28
CA ARG A 160 -25.05 -8.22 0.63
C ARG A 160 -24.22 -8.20 1.91
N ASN A 161 -23.67 -9.35 2.29
CA ASN A 161 -22.79 -9.50 3.44
C ASN A 161 -21.35 -9.02 3.19
N LEU A 162 -20.95 -8.87 1.92
CA LEU A 162 -19.60 -8.43 1.52
C LEU A 162 -19.62 -6.92 1.23
N ASN A 163 -18.58 -6.22 1.67
CA ASN A 163 -18.40 -4.81 1.33
C ASN A 163 -17.59 -4.68 0.04
N THR A 164 -18.26 -4.62 -1.10
CA THR A 164 -17.64 -4.52 -2.43
C THR A 164 -17.17 -3.11 -2.80
N LYS A 165 -17.35 -2.10 -1.93
CA LYS A 165 -17.00 -0.70 -2.21
C LYS A 165 -15.53 -0.49 -2.55
N PHE A 166 -14.66 -1.33 -1.99
CA PHE A 166 -13.21 -1.25 -2.18
C PHE A 166 -12.68 -2.28 -3.19
N TRP A 167 -13.58 -3.05 -3.82
CA TRP A 167 -13.18 -4.06 -4.78
C TRP A 167 -12.92 -3.41 -6.14
N ARG A 168 -11.94 -3.93 -6.85
CA ARG A 168 -11.60 -3.47 -8.20
C ARG A 168 -11.38 -4.63 -9.13
N ILE A 169 -12.00 -4.58 -10.31
CA ILE A 169 -11.65 -5.52 -11.38
C ILE A 169 -10.31 -5.08 -11.98
N VAL A 170 -9.30 -5.93 -11.87
CA VAL A 170 -7.97 -5.69 -12.45
C VAL A 170 -7.98 -6.04 -13.93
N LYS A 171 -8.57 -7.20 -14.28
CA LYS A 171 -8.59 -7.70 -15.65
C LYS A 171 -9.69 -8.74 -15.83
N ILE A 172 -10.35 -8.72 -16.98
CA ILE A 172 -11.26 -9.78 -17.43
C ILE A 172 -10.53 -10.54 -18.54
N LEU A 173 -10.27 -11.82 -18.32
CA LEU A 173 -9.64 -12.67 -19.35
C LEU A 173 -10.69 -13.10 -20.39
N PRO A 174 -10.26 -13.39 -21.64
CA PRO A 174 -11.14 -13.85 -22.69
C PRO A 174 -11.98 -15.07 -22.30
N LEU A 175 -13.16 -15.18 -22.91
CA LEU A 175 -14.09 -16.28 -22.66
C LEU A 175 -13.44 -17.62 -23.00
N THR A 176 -13.33 -18.51 -22.01
CA THR A 176 -12.82 -19.87 -22.19
C THR A 176 -13.83 -20.84 -21.57
N ASN A 177 -14.25 -21.88 -22.30
CA ASN A 177 -15.22 -22.86 -21.82
C ASN A 177 -16.52 -22.23 -21.25
N LYS A 178 -17.09 -21.24 -21.96
CA LYS A 178 -18.29 -20.49 -21.58
C LYS A 178 -18.20 -19.71 -20.25
N LYS A 179 -16.98 -19.51 -19.71
CA LYS A 179 -16.72 -18.74 -18.50
C LYS A 179 -15.69 -17.65 -18.74
N TYR A 180 -15.82 -16.52 -18.03
CA TYR A 180 -14.78 -15.52 -17.91
C TYR A 180 -14.00 -15.76 -16.63
N SER A 181 -12.68 -15.62 -16.70
CA SER A 181 -11.85 -15.51 -15.51
C SER A 181 -11.63 -14.03 -15.21
N VAL A 182 -12.17 -13.57 -14.09
CA VAL A 182 -12.09 -12.17 -13.67
C VAL A 182 -11.10 -12.06 -12.52
N ILE A 183 -10.06 -11.28 -12.73
CA ILE A 183 -9.06 -10.95 -11.73
C ILE A 183 -9.58 -9.72 -10.98
N ILE A 184 -9.71 -9.85 -9.67
CA ILE A 184 -10.27 -8.84 -8.76
C ILE A 184 -9.26 -8.57 -7.65
N ALA A 185 -9.13 -7.31 -7.26
CA ALA A 185 -8.47 -6.90 -6.03
C ALA A 185 -9.55 -6.66 -4.97
N MET A 186 -9.48 -7.35 -3.83
CA MET A 186 -10.50 -7.33 -2.77
C MET A 186 -9.88 -6.95 -1.43
N ASP A 187 -10.62 -6.21 -0.59
CA ASP A 187 -10.13 -5.86 0.75
C ASP A 187 -10.07 -7.07 1.69
N GLU A 188 -9.15 -7.01 2.65
CA GLU A 188 -8.90 -8.09 3.61
C GLU A 188 -10.15 -8.54 4.37
N LYS A 189 -11.05 -7.62 4.74
CA LYS A 189 -12.28 -7.98 5.48
C LYS A 189 -13.21 -8.81 4.62
N SER A 190 -13.39 -8.40 3.37
CA SER A 190 -14.13 -9.17 2.38
C SER A 190 -13.53 -10.55 2.15
N ILE A 191 -12.21 -10.66 2.07
CA ILE A 191 -11.53 -11.94 1.87
C ILE A 191 -11.76 -12.89 3.05
N VAL A 192 -11.58 -12.41 4.28
CA VAL A 192 -11.84 -13.20 5.49
C VAL A 192 -13.28 -13.72 5.51
N GLN A 193 -14.24 -12.92 5.07
CA GLN A 193 -15.63 -13.35 4.95
C GLN A 193 -15.84 -14.41 3.86
N ILE A 194 -15.20 -14.26 2.70
CA ILE A 194 -15.26 -15.24 1.60
C ILE A 194 -14.60 -16.56 2.00
N GLU A 195 -13.47 -16.52 2.70
CA GLU A 195 -12.78 -17.70 3.23
C GLU A 195 -13.67 -18.46 4.23
N LYS A 196 -14.38 -17.75 5.11
CA LYS A 196 -15.40 -18.34 6.00
C LYS A 196 -16.57 -18.99 5.22
N GLN A 197 -16.84 -18.52 4.02
CA GLN A 197 -17.86 -19.07 3.11
C GLN A 197 -17.33 -20.19 2.20
N LYS A 198 -16.19 -20.80 2.56
CA LYS A 198 -15.52 -21.84 1.77
C LYS A 198 -15.16 -21.36 0.36
N ASN A 199 -14.75 -20.10 0.24
CA ASN A 199 -14.33 -19.47 -1.01
C ASN A 199 -15.41 -19.44 -2.09
N LYS A 200 -16.66 -19.18 -1.67
CA LYS A 200 -17.82 -19.08 -2.56
C LYS A 200 -18.43 -17.70 -2.46
N ILE A 201 -18.84 -17.17 -3.60
CA ILE A 201 -19.69 -15.98 -3.69
C ILE A 201 -20.83 -16.26 -4.68
N TYR A 202 -21.89 -15.47 -4.61
CA TYR A 202 -22.93 -15.49 -5.62
C TYR A 202 -22.56 -14.56 -6.78
N TYR A 203 -22.78 -15.02 -8.00
CA TYR A 203 -22.70 -14.21 -9.20
C TYR A 203 -23.92 -14.52 -10.05
N SER A 204 -24.77 -13.52 -10.27
CA SER A 204 -26.11 -13.76 -10.84
C SER A 204 -26.87 -14.80 -9.99
N LEU A 205 -27.56 -15.74 -10.62
CA LEU A 205 -28.33 -16.82 -9.99
C LEU A 205 -27.48 -18.05 -9.62
N SER A 206 -26.15 -17.95 -9.56
CA SER A 206 -25.26 -19.10 -9.33
C SER A 206 -24.17 -18.83 -8.31
N GLN A 207 -23.75 -19.87 -7.58
CA GLN A 207 -22.55 -19.83 -6.77
C GLN A 207 -21.31 -20.02 -7.65
N VAL A 208 -20.31 -19.17 -7.46
CA VAL A 208 -19.02 -19.25 -8.13
C VAL A 208 -17.90 -19.37 -7.09
N TYR A 209 -16.85 -20.07 -7.47
CA TYR A 209 -15.67 -20.24 -6.63
C TYR A 209 -14.69 -19.08 -6.84
N VAL A 210 -14.14 -18.62 -5.73
CA VAL A 210 -13.12 -17.58 -5.66
C VAL A 210 -11.79 -18.24 -5.35
N LYS A 211 -10.78 -18.04 -6.20
CA LYS A 211 -9.40 -18.41 -5.88
C LYS A 211 -8.68 -17.18 -5.36
N ILE A 212 -8.37 -17.16 -4.07
CA ILE A 212 -7.64 -16.07 -3.41
C ILE A 212 -6.15 -16.40 -3.46
N TYR A 213 -5.33 -15.46 -3.91
CA TYR A 213 -3.88 -15.60 -3.95
C TYR A 213 -3.25 -14.99 -2.69
N THR A 214 -2.17 -15.62 -2.24
CA THR A 214 -1.40 -15.07 -1.13
C THR A 214 -0.60 -13.85 -1.60
N LYS A 215 -0.17 -13.02 -0.66
CA LYS A 215 0.43 -11.70 -0.91
C LYS A 215 1.71 -11.73 -1.77
N ASN A 216 2.32 -12.90 -1.98
CA ASN A 216 3.62 -13.08 -2.60
C ASN A 216 3.59 -13.99 -3.84
N GLU A 217 2.42 -14.30 -4.39
CA GLU A 217 2.25 -15.14 -5.60
C GLU A 217 1.83 -14.33 -6.84
#